data_AF-A0A815WEZ9-F1
#
_entry.id   AF-A0A815WEZ9-F1
#
_cell.length_a   1.000
_cell.length_b   1.000
_cell.length_c   1.000
_cell.angle_alpha   90.00
_cell.angle_beta   90.00
_cell.angle_gamma   90.00
#
_symmetry.space_group_name_H-M   'P 1'
#
loop_
_entity.id
_entity.type
_entity.pdbx_description
1 polymer ?
#
loop_
_entity_poly.entity_id
_entity_poly.type
_entity_poly.pdbx_seq_one_letter_code
_entity_poly.pdbx_strand_id
1 'polypeptide(L)'
;MDYVRMPCSSRYVMNNGKPVWSIIQQSLLRLQQMSAARSATYHDLAGGGALGSGCVQEEIRFSICPEMLVSLLVCEMMGKDECVFLIGCERYSSYKGYASSFEFAGDYRDNTPKDNWGRRWCHVVAMDAIYFRNPSAQYDKKCIDRELIKAYTCFRSIEAAATHDALFGIATGNWGCGAFNGDKQLKG
;
A
#
# COMPACT_ATOMS: atom_id res chain seq x y z
N MET A 1 12.39 22.42 6.77
CA MET A 1 10.95 22.66 6.57
C MET A 1 10.84 23.44 5.29
N ASP A 2 10.54 22.77 4.19
CA ASP A 2 10.17 23.38 2.91
C ASP A 2 9.17 22.43 2.25
N TYR A 3 7.91 22.82 2.17
CA TYR A 3 6.85 22.04 1.52
C TYR A 3 6.76 22.49 0.06
N VAL A 4 7.08 21.58 -0.87
CA VAL A 4 6.83 21.82 -2.29
C VAL A 4 5.37 21.51 -2.59
N ARG A 5 4.56 22.56 -2.74
CA ARG A 5 3.19 22.44 -3.26
C ARG A 5 3.28 22.36 -4.77
N MET A 6 3.20 21.16 -5.35
CA MET A 6 3.16 21.03 -6.80
C MET A 6 1.84 21.61 -7.33
N PRO A 7 1.86 22.58 -8.26
CA PRO A 7 0.64 23.08 -8.87
C PRO A 7 -0.02 21.96 -9.67
N CYS A 8 -1.35 21.86 -9.53
CA CYS A 8 -2.17 20.96 -10.32
C CYS A 8 -1.94 21.25 -11.80
N SER A 9 -1.44 20.27 -12.55
CA SER A 9 -1.29 20.37 -14.00
C SER A 9 -2.66 20.57 -14.64
N SER A 10 -2.84 21.65 -15.38
CA SER A 10 -4.05 21.94 -16.17
C SER A 10 -4.29 20.95 -17.33
N ARG A 11 -3.44 19.93 -17.48
CA ARG A 11 -3.39 19.02 -18.62
C ARG A 11 -4.03 17.65 -18.37
N TYR A 12 -4.46 17.35 -17.14
CA TYR A 12 -5.15 16.09 -16.82
C TYR A 12 -6.53 16.39 -16.25
N VAL A 13 -7.56 16.20 -17.08
CA VAL A 13 -8.96 16.19 -16.64
C VAL A 13 -9.29 14.76 -16.22
N MET A 14 -9.57 14.56 -14.93
CA MET A 14 -10.11 13.29 -14.44
C MET A 14 -11.54 13.11 -14.98
N ASN A 15 -11.94 11.86 -15.20
CA ASN A 15 -13.27 11.50 -15.71
C ASN A 15 -14.38 12.20 -14.91
N ASN A 16 -15.33 12.83 -15.61
CA ASN A 16 -16.45 13.61 -15.04
C ASN A 16 -16.07 14.86 -14.21
N GLY A 17 -14.94 15.52 -14.49
CA GLY A 17 -14.64 16.82 -13.89
C GLY A 17 -14.29 16.80 -12.40
N LYS A 18 -13.95 15.61 -11.86
CA LYS A 18 -13.48 15.48 -10.47
C LYS A 18 -12.12 16.19 -10.32
N PRO A 19 -11.93 17.05 -9.31
CA PRO A 19 -10.63 17.70 -9.09
C PRO A 19 -9.59 16.68 -8.59
N VAL A 20 -8.31 16.97 -8.87
CA VAL A 20 -7.19 16.28 -8.23
C VAL A 20 -7.08 16.75 -6.78
N TRP A 21 -7.00 15.80 -5.85
CA TRP A 21 -6.86 16.08 -4.41
C TRP A 21 -5.46 16.59 -4.06
N SER A 22 -5.30 17.20 -2.88
CA SER A 22 -3.99 17.67 -2.43
C SER A 22 -3.01 16.53 -2.23
N ILE A 23 -1.88 16.59 -2.92
CA ILE A 23 -0.73 15.69 -2.72
C ILE A 23 0.20 16.33 -1.69
N ILE A 24 0.51 15.57 -0.64
CA ILE A 24 1.49 15.95 0.37
C ILE A 24 2.62 14.93 0.31
N GLN A 25 3.80 15.36 -0.17
CA GLN A 25 4.99 14.53 -0.15
C GLN A 25 5.68 14.71 1.21
N GLN A 26 5.52 13.73 2.09
CA GLN A 26 6.15 13.66 3.40
C GLN A 26 6.72 12.26 3.63
N SER A 27 7.79 12.13 4.40
CA SER A 27 8.38 10.84 4.77
C SER A 27 7.57 10.07 5.82
N LEU A 28 6.58 10.69 6.47
CA LEU A 28 5.95 10.18 7.69
C LEU A 28 4.49 10.61 7.86
N LEU A 29 3.52 10.02 7.14
CA LEU A 29 2.10 10.02 7.56
C LEU A 29 1.38 8.71 7.17
N ARG A 30 0.26 8.43 7.86
CA ARG A 30 -0.33 7.09 8.09
C ARG A 30 -1.57 6.78 7.24
N LEU A 31 -1.34 5.97 6.21
CA LEU A 31 -2.16 4.84 5.75
C LEU A 31 -1.17 3.99 4.96
N GLN A 32 -0.53 2.97 5.54
CA GLN A 32 0.57 2.31 4.83
C GLN A 32 0.01 1.32 3.81
N GLN A 33 0.29 1.55 2.54
CA GLN A 33 0.07 0.56 1.49
C GLN A 33 1.13 -0.53 1.55
N MET A 34 0.70 -1.74 1.23
CA MET A 34 1.58 -2.88 1.04
C MET A 34 1.40 -3.40 -0.38
N SER A 35 2.51 -3.51 -1.09
CA SER A 35 2.56 -4.05 -2.44
C SER A 35 2.79 -5.55 -2.37
N ALA A 36 1.77 -6.35 -2.70
CA ALA A 36 1.90 -7.80 -2.86
C ALA A 36 2.25 -8.17 -4.31
N ALA A 37 2.83 -9.36 -4.54
CA ALA A 37 3.30 -9.76 -5.86
C ALA A 37 2.33 -10.55 -6.72
N ARG A 38 2.64 -10.55 -8.02
CA ARG A 38 2.17 -11.53 -9.00
C ARG A 38 3.38 -12.10 -9.72
N SER A 39 3.91 -13.19 -9.18
CA SER A 39 4.82 -14.12 -9.86
C SER A 39 4.52 -15.49 -9.28
N ALA A 40 4.09 -16.44 -10.12
CA ALA A 40 3.44 -17.73 -9.83
C ALA A 40 4.21 -18.71 -8.90
N THR A 41 4.62 -18.25 -7.72
CA THR A 41 5.36 -18.96 -6.67
C THR A 41 5.13 -18.19 -5.38
N TYR A 42 4.28 -18.66 -4.45
CA TYR A 42 4.10 -18.23 -3.03
C TYR A 42 4.00 -16.73 -2.65
N HIS A 43 4.33 -15.80 -3.55
CA HIS A 43 4.47 -14.36 -3.36
C HIS A 43 3.17 -13.59 -3.67
N ASP A 44 2.09 -14.32 -3.95
CA ASP A 44 0.82 -13.80 -4.47
C ASP A 44 -0.27 -13.65 -3.38
N LEU A 45 0.11 -13.89 -2.12
CA LEU A 45 -0.74 -13.71 -0.93
C LEU A 45 -0.34 -12.42 -0.20
N ALA A 46 -1.28 -11.82 0.53
CA ALA A 46 -0.97 -10.71 1.43
C ALA A 46 0.06 -11.18 2.47
N GLY A 47 1.32 -10.76 2.30
CA GLY A 47 2.50 -11.18 3.06
C GLY A 47 3.72 -11.52 2.20
N GLY A 48 3.59 -11.65 0.88
CA GLY A 48 4.72 -11.84 -0.03
C GLY A 48 5.64 -12.99 0.39
N GLY A 49 6.94 -12.71 0.53
CA GLY A 49 7.93 -13.66 1.00
C GLY A 49 8.16 -13.66 2.52
N ALA A 50 7.21 -13.21 3.35
CA ALA A 50 7.41 -13.00 4.79
C ALA A 50 7.80 -14.28 5.56
N LEU A 51 7.44 -15.45 5.03
CA LEU A 51 7.84 -16.76 5.56
C LEU A 51 9.03 -17.38 4.81
N GLY A 52 9.61 -16.65 3.85
CA GLY A 52 10.72 -17.07 3.00
C GLY A 52 11.90 -16.09 3.10
N SER A 53 12.56 -15.80 1.99
CA SER A 53 13.73 -14.89 1.94
C SER A 53 13.38 -13.43 1.65
N GLY A 54 12.09 -13.07 1.64
CA GLY A 54 11.63 -11.71 1.35
C GLY A 54 11.95 -10.77 2.52
N CYS A 55 12.48 -9.59 2.23
CA CYS A 55 12.78 -8.59 3.25
C CYS A 55 12.65 -7.16 2.70
N VAL A 56 11.59 -6.92 1.92
CA VAL A 56 11.28 -5.61 1.37
C VAL A 56 10.07 -5.03 2.10
N GLN A 57 9.38 -4.04 1.51
CA GLN A 57 8.36 -3.25 2.21
C GLN A 57 7.25 -4.12 2.82
N GLU A 58 6.83 -5.18 2.13
CA GLU A 58 5.75 -6.06 2.57
C GLU A 58 6.19 -6.93 3.76
N GLU A 59 7.28 -7.65 3.61
CA GLU A 59 7.75 -8.63 4.60
C GLU A 59 8.21 -7.99 5.89
N ILE A 60 8.87 -6.82 5.80
CA ILE A 60 9.25 -6.04 6.99
C ILE A 60 8.00 -5.68 7.80
N ARG A 61 6.91 -5.30 7.11
CA ARG A 61 5.67 -4.90 7.78
C ARG A 61 4.95 -6.09 8.42
N PHE A 62 4.90 -7.25 7.76
CA PHE A 62 4.39 -8.49 8.37
C PHE A 62 5.26 -8.94 9.56
N SER A 63 6.57 -8.70 9.52
CA SER A 63 7.49 -9.06 10.61
C SER A 63 7.29 -8.21 11.86
N ILE A 64 7.03 -6.91 11.72
CA ILE A 64 6.80 -6.01 12.87
C ILE A 64 5.34 -5.99 13.35
N CYS A 65 4.40 -6.48 12.53
CA CYS A 65 2.97 -6.59 12.81
C CYS A 65 2.47 -8.03 12.53
N PRO A 66 2.88 -9.03 13.32
CA PRO A 66 2.64 -10.45 13.03
C PRO A 66 1.17 -10.87 12.98
N GLU A 67 0.23 -10.11 13.58
CA GLU A 67 -1.21 -10.35 13.43
C GLU A 67 -1.66 -10.36 11.96
N MET A 68 -0.93 -9.64 11.11
CA MET A 68 -1.18 -9.61 9.67
C MET A 68 -0.96 -10.98 9.01
N LEU A 69 -0.09 -11.84 9.55
CA LEU A 69 0.19 -13.17 8.99
C LEU A 69 -1.06 -14.05 8.90
N VAL A 70 -2.10 -13.77 9.70
CA VAL A 70 -3.39 -14.46 9.61
C VAL A 70 -4.02 -14.30 8.22
N SER A 71 -3.75 -13.21 7.50
CA SER A 71 -4.24 -13.03 6.13
C SER A 71 -3.72 -14.09 5.16
N LEU A 72 -2.52 -14.63 5.39
CA LEU A 72 -1.97 -15.72 4.58
C LEU A 72 -2.79 -17.01 4.69
N LEU A 73 -3.49 -17.20 5.81
CA LEU A 73 -4.31 -18.38 6.06
C LEU A 73 -5.72 -18.25 5.48
N VAL A 74 -6.27 -17.03 5.48
CA VAL A 74 -7.71 -16.81 5.22
C VAL A 74 -8.00 -16.11 3.90
N CYS A 75 -7.02 -15.46 3.27
CA CYS A 75 -7.21 -14.75 2.02
C CYS A 75 -6.67 -15.57 0.84
N GLU A 76 -7.49 -15.71 -0.19
CA GLU A 76 -7.05 -16.25 -1.48
C GLU A 76 -6.26 -15.20 -2.29
N MET A 77 -5.71 -15.63 -3.43
CA MET A 77 -5.00 -14.74 -4.35
C MET A 77 -5.93 -13.66 -4.89
N MET A 78 -5.51 -12.40 -4.80
CA MET A 78 -6.33 -11.27 -5.26
C MET A 78 -6.52 -11.26 -6.79
N GLY A 79 -7.78 -11.11 -7.20
CA GLY A 79 -8.21 -10.74 -8.54
C GLY A 79 -7.81 -9.31 -8.92
N LYS A 80 -8.08 -8.90 -10.17
CA LYS A 80 -7.72 -7.56 -10.69
C LYS A 80 -8.48 -6.41 -10.02
N ASP A 81 -9.61 -6.71 -9.41
CA ASP A 81 -10.60 -5.82 -8.82
C ASP A 81 -10.84 -6.11 -7.34
N GLU A 82 -9.90 -6.82 -6.70
CA GLU A 82 -9.95 -7.16 -5.29
C GLU A 82 -8.80 -6.52 -4.51
N CYS A 83 -8.98 -6.35 -3.22
CA CYS A 83 -7.96 -5.86 -2.29
C CYS A 83 -8.25 -6.42 -0.89
N VAL A 84 -7.23 -6.46 -0.04
CA VAL A 84 -7.38 -6.95 1.35
C VAL A 84 -7.16 -5.78 2.31
N PHE A 85 -8.15 -5.52 3.17
CA PHE A 85 -8.03 -4.54 4.25
C PHE A 85 -7.65 -5.24 5.55
N LEU A 86 -6.56 -4.79 6.16
CA LEU A 86 -6.06 -5.24 7.45
C LEU A 86 -6.22 -4.07 8.43
N ILE A 87 -7.21 -4.19 9.32
CA ILE A 87 -7.64 -3.11 10.22
C ILE A 87 -7.40 -3.55 11.65
N GLY A 88 -6.73 -2.70 12.42
CA GLY A 88 -6.56 -2.91 13.86
C GLY A 88 -5.24 -3.56 14.27
N CYS A 89 -4.38 -3.93 13.32
CA CYS A 89 -3.14 -4.64 13.60
C CYS A 89 -2.19 -3.79 14.46
N GLU A 90 -1.62 -4.41 15.48
CA GLU A 90 -0.63 -3.82 16.37
C GLU A 90 0.79 -4.00 15.83
N ARG A 91 1.63 -2.99 16.04
CA ARG A 91 3.08 -3.12 15.86
C ARG A 91 3.73 -3.57 17.16
N TYR A 92 4.50 -4.66 17.08
CA TYR A 92 5.19 -5.25 18.23
C TYR A 92 6.70 -4.98 18.24
N SER A 93 7.30 -4.73 17.07
CA SER A 93 8.76 -4.67 16.93
C SER A 93 9.27 -3.36 16.35
N SER A 94 10.30 -2.81 16.98
CA SER A 94 11.16 -1.77 16.40
C SER A 94 12.11 -2.42 15.41
N TYR A 95 12.50 -1.70 14.35
CA TYR A 95 13.46 -2.21 13.37
C TYR A 95 14.34 -1.09 12.83
N LYS A 96 15.49 -1.47 12.29
CA LYS A 96 16.37 -0.62 11.48
C LYS A 96 16.79 -1.36 10.21
N GLY A 97 17.32 -0.60 9.26
CA GLY A 97 17.77 -1.15 7.97
C GLY A 97 16.62 -1.61 7.07
N TYR A 98 17.00 -2.20 5.95
CA TYR A 98 16.13 -2.65 4.87
C TYR A 98 16.80 -3.77 4.06
N ALA A 99 16.02 -4.71 3.52
CA ALA A 99 16.55 -5.87 2.79
C ALA A 99 17.65 -6.57 3.62
N SER A 100 18.82 -6.79 3.02
CA SER A 100 19.96 -7.45 3.69
C SER A 100 20.45 -6.79 4.99
N SER A 101 20.08 -5.53 5.26
CA SER A 101 20.44 -4.81 6.49
C SER A 101 19.33 -4.76 7.54
N PHE A 102 18.18 -5.38 7.27
CA PHE A 102 17.05 -5.40 8.20
C PHE A 102 17.42 -6.10 9.50
N GLU A 103 17.18 -5.40 10.61
CA GLU A 103 17.52 -5.88 11.94
C GLU A 103 16.43 -5.48 12.93
N PHE A 104 16.08 -6.42 13.81
CA PHE A 104 15.24 -6.15 14.97
C PHE A 104 15.94 -5.14 15.90
N ALA A 105 15.24 -4.07 16.25
CA ALA A 105 15.79 -2.97 17.06
C ALA A 105 15.14 -2.88 18.45
N GLY A 106 14.57 -3.98 18.95
CA GLY A 106 13.89 -4.06 20.24
C GLY A 106 12.37 -4.01 20.16
N ASP A 107 11.72 -4.15 21.30
CA ASP A 107 10.26 -4.12 21.40
C ASP A 107 9.70 -2.74 20.99
N TYR A 108 8.47 -2.72 20.49
CA TYR A 108 7.73 -1.50 20.20
C TYR A 108 6.45 -1.47 21.03
N ARG A 109 6.25 -0.40 21.80
CA ARG A 109 4.99 -0.16 22.51
C ARG A 109 4.08 0.68 21.62
N ASP A 110 3.07 0.05 21.05
CA ASP A 110 2.13 0.74 20.16
C ASP A 110 1.13 1.59 20.95
N ASN A 111 1.37 2.90 20.94
CA ASN A 111 0.49 3.91 21.55
C ASN A 111 -0.61 4.39 20.59
N THR A 112 -0.79 3.74 19.43
CA THR A 112 -1.88 4.08 18.50
C THR A 112 -3.24 3.93 19.22
N PRO A 113 -4.12 4.96 19.17
CA PRO A 113 -5.44 4.88 19.77
C PRO A 113 -6.24 3.70 19.27
N LYS A 114 -7.24 3.28 20.06
CA LYS A 114 -8.18 2.23 19.69
C LYS A 114 -9.55 2.83 19.40
N ASP A 115 -10.29 2.21 18.48
CA ASP A 115 -11.70 2.53 18.26
C ASP A 115 -12.60 1.89 19.32
N ASN A 116 -13.90 2.12 19.21
CA ASN A 116 -14.91 1.59 20.12
C ASN A 116 -15.00 0.05 20.09
N TRP A 117 -14.36 -0.62 19.13
CA TRP A 117 -14.30 -2.08 19.00
C TRP A 117 -12.96 -2.64 19.49
N GLY A 118 -12.09 -1.80 20.08
CA GLY A 118 -10.79 -2.20 20.59
C GLY A 118 -9.72 -2.39 19.52
N ARG A 119 -9.99 -2.04 18.26
CA ARG A 119 -9.04 -2.14 17.15
C ARG A 119 -8.14 -0.91 17.14
N ARG A 120 -6.84 -1.07 16.90
CA ARG A 120 -5.94 0.06 16.70
C ARG A 120 -6.41 0.91 15.51
N TRP A 121 -6.23 2.22 15.57
CA TRP A 121 -6.37 3.12 14.42
C TRP A 121 -5.21 2.94 13.42
N CYS A 122 -5.11 1.72 12.91
CA CYS A 122 -4.14 1.30 11.91
C CYS A 122 -4.90 0.57 10.82
N HIS A 123 -5.02 1.22 9.66
CA HIS A 123 -5.63 0.65 8.48
C HIS A 123 -4.53 0.45 7.45
N VAL A 124 -4.41 -0.78 6.98
CA VAL A 124 -3.46 -1.18 5.95
C VAL A 124 -4.27 -1.80 4.82
N VAL A 125 -3.95 -1.43 3.58
CA VAL A 125 -4.51 -2.05 2.39
C VAL A 125 -3.41 -2.77 1.65
N ALA A 126 -3.61 -4.06 1.41
CA ALA A 126 -2.74 -4.87 0.56
C ALA A 126 -3.30 -4.84 -0.87
N MET A 127 -2.43 -4.52 -1.82
CA MET A 127 -2.77 -4.41 -3.24
C MET A 127 -1.57 -4.80 -4.10
N ASP A 128 -1.82 -5.52 -5.19
CA ASP A 128 -0.76 -6.09 -6.03
C ASP A 128 -0.52 -5.27 -7.31
N ALA A 129 0.75 -5.06 -7.68
CA ALA A 129 1.15 -4.39 -8.93
C ALA A 129 1.40 -5.42 -10.06
N ILE A 130 1.34 -4.97 -11.32
CA ILE A 130 1.79 -5.80 -12.44
C ILE A 130 3.32 -5.91 -12.40
N TYR A 131 3.85 -7.12 -12.57
CA TYR A 131 5.27 -7.34 -12.84
C TYR A 131 5.60 -7.09 -14.32
N PHE A 132 6.45 -6.10 -14.61
CA PHE A 132 6.85 -5.78 -15.99
C PHE A 132 8.21 -6.40 -16.33
N ARG A 133 8.18 -7.48 -17.13
CA ARG A 133 9.41 -8.02 -17.76
C ARG A 133 9.98 -7.07 -18.80
N ASN A 134 9.11 -6.45 -19.60
CA ASN A 134 9.46 -5.40 -20.55
C ASN A 134 8.94 -4.07 -19.98
N PRO A 135 9.82 -3.13 -19.58
CA PRO A 135 9.42 -1.85 -19.04
C PRO A 135 8.51 -1.04 -19.96
N SER A 136 8.60 -1.18 -21.28
CA SER A 136 7.74 -0.41 -22.19
C SER A 136 6.26 -0.85 -22.16
N ALA A 137 5.97 -2.08 -21.75
CA ALA A 137 4.60 -2.62 -21.72
C ALA A 137 3.70 -1.93 -20.67
N GLN A 138 4.29 -1.23 -19.69
CA GLN A 138 3.52 -0.51 -18.68
C GLN A 138 2.73 0.68 -19.22
N TYR A 139 3.15 1.21 -20.39
CA TYR A 139 2.48 2.33 -21.05
C TYR A 139 1.31 1.89 -21.94
N ASP A 140 1.10 0.58 -22.09
CA ASP A 140 -0.07 0.06 -22.81
C ASP A 140 -1.35 0.40 -22.04
N LYS A 141 -2.37 0.86 -22.76
CA LYS A 141 -3.65 1.27 -22.17
C LYS A 141 -4.23 0.21 -21.22
N LYS A 142 -4.14 -1.08 -21.58
CA LYS A 142 -4.64 -2.19 -20.74
C LYS A 142 -3.91 -2.29 -19.40
N CYS A 143 -2.61 -2.05 -19.38
CA CYS A 143 -1.79 -2.06 -18.16
C CYS A 143 -2.11 -0.84 -17.29
N ILE A 144 -2.19 0.34 -17.89
CA ILE A 144 -2.59 1.58 -17.21
C ILE A 144 -3.98 1.42 -16.58
N ASP A 145 -4.97 0.97 -17.37
CA ASP A 145 -6.34 0.76 -16.90
C ASP A 145 -6.38 -0.22 -15.72
N ARG A 146 -5.62 -1.32 -15.78
CA ARG A 146 -5.53 -2.31 -14.68
C ARG A 146 -5.01 -1.66 -13.40
N GLU A 147 -3.89 -0.94 -13.48
CA GLU A 147 -3.27 -0.34 -12.30
C GLU A 147 -4.17 0.77 -11.70
N LEU A 148 -4.86 1.53 -12.55
CA LEU A 148 -5.87 2.50 -12.12
C LEU A 148 -7.07 1.84 -11.45
N ILE A 149 -7.61 0.76 -12.00
CA ILE A 149 -8.72 0.01 -11.41
C ILE A 149 -8.30 -0.56 -10.05
N LYS A 150 -7.12 -1.16 -9.96
CA LYS A 150 -6.59 -1.71 -8.71
C LYS A 150 -6.47 -0.62 -7.63
N ALA A 151 -5.84 0.51 -7.96
CA ALA A 151 -5.74 1.66 -7.07
C ALA A 151 -7.12 2.18 -6.64
N TYR A 152 -8.04 2.35 -7.60
CA TYR A 152 -9.39 2.81 -7.33
C TYR A 152 -10.16 1.86 -6.40
N THR A 153 -10.09 0.55 -6.64
CA THR A 153 -10.70 -0.47 -5.78
C THR A 153 -10.23 -0.33 -4.34
N CYS A 154 -8.94 -0.05 -4.12
CA CYS A 154 -8.33 0.07 -2.80
C CYS A 154 -8.62 1.40 -2.11
N PHE A 155 -8.75 2.48 -2.89
CA PHE A 155 -8.80 3.85 -2.38
C PHE A 155 -10.20 4.46 -2.38
N ARG A 156 -11.16 3.83 -3.04
CA ARG A 156 -12.55 4.28 -2.97
C ARG A 156 -13.00 4.29 -1.52
N SER A 157 -13.56 5.41 -1.09
CA SER A 157 -14.23 5.48 0.19
C SER A 157 -15.35 4.44 0.19
N ILE A 158 -15.41 3.61 1.22
CA ILE A 158 -16.62 2.84 1.49
C ILE A 158 -17.61 3.87 2.02
N GLU A 159 -18.61 4.25 1.20
CA GLU A 159 -19.63 5.29 1.45
C GLU A 159 -20.41 5.16 2.76
N ALA A 160 -20.15 4.13 3.58
CA ALA A 160 -20.80 3.90 4.87
C ALA A 160 -20.44 4.93 5.97
N ALA A 161 -19.45 5.80 5.77
CA ALA A 161 -19.15 6.91 6.69
C ALA A 161 -19.68 8.23 6.13
N ALA A 162 -20.97 8.46 6.30
CA ALA A 162 -21.74 9.60 5.79
C ALA A 162 -21.41 10.97 6.46
N THR A 163 -20.14 11.27 6.72
CA THR A 163 -19.69 12.62 7.04
C THR A 163 -18.47 12.96 6.19
N HIS A 164 -18.55 14.07 5.44
CA HIS A 164 -17.46 14.60 4.62
C HIS A 164 -16.16 14.85 5.41
N ASP A 165 -16.22 14.84 6.74
CA ASP A 165 -15.11 15.06 7.67
C ASP A 165 -14.28 13.79 7.97
N ALA A 166 -14.69 12.61 7.49
CA ALA A 166 -14.03 11.33 7.79
C ALA A 166 -13.20 10.75 6.64
N LEU A 167 -12.75 11.59 5.68
CA LEU A 167 -11.86 11.14 4.62
C LEU A 167 -10.41 11.09 5.14
N PHE A 168 -9.90 9.87 5.33
CA PHE A 168 -8.49 9.65 5.66
C PHE A 168 -7.61 9.90 4.42
N GLY A 169 -6.49 10.58 4.62
CA GLY A 169 -5.47 10.71 3.58
C GLY A 169 -4.81 9.37 3.27
N ILE A 170 -4.49 9.12 2.00
CA ILE A 170 -3.77 7.93 1.56
C ILE A 170 -2.28 8.17 1.69
N ALA A 171 -1.57 7.29 2.41
CA ALA A 171 -0.12 7.29 2.38
C ALA A 171 0.38 6.19 1.43
N THR A 172 1.17 6.58 0.45
CA THR A 172 1.73 5.65 -0.52
C THR A 172 3.14 6.07 -0.90
N GLY A 173 3.77 5.30 -1.78
CA GLY A 173 5.08 5.57 -2.32
C GLY A 173 5.22 4.96 -3.70
N ASN A 174 6.40 4.46 -4.02
CA ASN A 174 6.73 3.91 -5.33
C ASN A 174 6.15 2.49 -5.52
N TRP A 175 4.83 2.35 -5.43
CA TRP A 175 4.09 1.10 -5.55
C TRP A 175 4.45 0.37 -6.85
N GLY A 176 4.96 -0.86 -6.73
CA GLY A 176 5.35 -1.68 -7.90
C GLY A 176 6.60 -1.21 -8.65
N CYS A 177 7.35 -0.23 -8.14
CA CYS A 177 8.52 0.31 -8.86
C CYS A 177 9.86 -0.31 -8.46
N GLY A 178 9.87 -1.15 -7.42
CA GLY A 178 11.06 -1.88 -6.96
C GLY A 178 11.25 -3.16 -7.77
N ALA A 179 11.03 -4.31 -7.12
CA ALA A 179 11.16 -5.62 -7.74
C ALA A 179 10.25 -5.88 -8.97
N PHE A 180 9.31 -4.98 -9.27
CA PHE A 180 8.29 -5.15 -10.31
C PHE A 180 8.52 -4.27 -11.54
N ASN A 181 9.60 -3.49 -11.53
CA ASN A 181 10.05 -2.67 -12.65
C ASN A 181 9.03 -1.63 -13.15
N GLY A 182 8.08 -1.23 -12.30
CA GLY A 182 7.21 -0.09 -12.58
C GLY A 182 7.99 1.23 -12.61
N ASP A 183 7.57 2.14 -13.48
CA ASP A 183 8.09 3.49 -13.58
C ASP A 183 7.49 4.37 -12.48
N LYS A 184 8.36 5.08 -11.77
CA LYS A 184 7.97 5.91 -10.62
C LYS A 184 7.14 7.12 -11.01
N GLN A 185 7.36 7.68 -12.21
CA GLN A 185 6.62 8.85 -12.67
C GLN A 185 5.22 8.47 -13.16
N LEU A 186 5.07 7.28 -13.76
CA LEU A 186 3.77 6.76 -14.17
C LEU A 186 2.91 6.36 -12.97
N LYS A 187 3.54 5.88 -11.89
CA LYS A 187 2.85 5.41 -10.66
C LYS A 187 2.56 6.52 -9.65
N GLY A 188 3.31 7.62 -9.70
CA GLY A 188 3.29 8.71 -8.71
C GLY A 188 2.31 9.84 -8.99
#